data_AF-A0A2W3ZS73-F1
#
_entry.id   AF-A0A2W3ZS73-F1
#
_cell.length_a   1.000
_cell.length_b   1.000
_cell.length_c   1.000
_cell.angle_alpha   90.00
_cell.angle_beta   90.00
_cell.angle_gamma   90.00
#
_symmetry.space_group_name_H-M   'P 1'
#
loop_
_entity.id
_entity.type
_entity.pdbx_description
1 polymer ?
#
loop_
_entity_poly.entity_id
_entity_poly.type
_entity_poly.pdbx_seq_one_letter_code
_entity_poly.pdbx_strand_id
1 'polypeptide(L)'
;MVFFTFGFLVGIYNYFYYHENKRWRIFFSLLASICASGFILVLYPALQVPFGYLILLFLIAFFMDFRHKVKFDKFDAVSIGLAIFITGLIVIVSLITSWDSLMGVLHTIYPGNRVSVGGDFAKKDIFLFLTNWKMQFQDVVYNNNSELSSFYHFFFVILLMSPVLFYKKIKENSYGFLLFIFCVFNLIWMSVRFPTFFAKITLWSYVPEERAYLAFSLSAILLSIWFIHYIWEQKKLALLPQILIVGFNLGLYFFALYTGNLRLYLSKLEIIMILVLAGVLIFLLLNKRKYLFSLVLVGVVLFTGSGVNPVARGVNAVYEKELAQSVMEIEKKDPNQVWAGERMMHAYLPMLGVHTFNGTAFTPNLDSWKPLDPTGKHEDIYNRYSHIYVEIGNNEQQFELLNADAFVVRLGLEDLKKYNIKYLVTYENIDKFATETIQLKQLYGPDTNGAYIYQVIY
;
A
#
# COMPACT_ATOMS: atom_id res chain seq x y z
N MET A 1 -6.95 0.26 -5.94
CA MET A 1 -6.15 0.83 -7.05
C MET A 1 -5.85 -0.18 -8.15
N VAL A 2 -5.03 -1.22 -7.91
CA VAL A 2 -4.64 -2.21 -8.95
C VAL A 2 -5.84 -2.82 -9.68
N PHE A 3 -6.90 -3.19 -8.96
CA PHE A 3 -8.16 -3.68 -9.54
C PHE A 3 -8.76 -2.70 -10.56
N PHE A 4 -8.89 -1.42 -10.20
CA PHE A 4 -9.43 -0.39 -11.09
C PHE A 4 -8.53 -0.14 -12.29
N THR A 5 -7.21 -0.12 -12.10
CA THR A 5 -6.22 -0.02 -13.20
C THR A 5 -6.42 -1.14 -14.22
N PHE A 6 -6.46 -2.40 -13.78
CA PHE A 6 -6.66 -3.54 -14.69
C PHE A 6 -8.05 -3.53 -15.32
N GLY A 7 -9.11 -3.30 -14.54
CA GLY A 7 -10.47 -3.25 -15.06
C GLY A 7 -10.63 -2.18 -16.14
N PHE A 8 -10.01 -1.01 -15.96
CA PHE A 8 -9.97 0.04 -16.96
C PHE A 8 -9.23 -0.41 -18.24
N LEU A 9 -8.00 -0.95 -18.09
CA LEU A 9 -7.21 -1.41 -19.24
C LEU A 9 -7.88 -2.55 -20.01
N VAL A 10 -8.48 -3.51 -19.29
CA VAL A 10 -9.26 -4.60 -19.88
C VAL A 10 -10.48 -4.05 -20.61
N GLY A 11 -11.20 -3.10 -20.01
CA GLY A 11 -12.31 -2.40 -20.65
C GLY A 11 -11.89 -1.75 -21.96
N ILE A 12 -10.86 -0.89 -21.95
CA ILE A 12 -10.41 -0.19 -23.15
C ILE A 12 -9.87 -1.15 -24.22
N TYR A 13 -9.06 -2.15 -23.84
CA TYR A 13 -8.55 -3.13 -24.80
C TYR A 13 -9.69 -3.88 -25.50
N ASN A 14 -10.66 -4.38 -24.73
CA ASN A 14 -11.77 -5.16 -25.28
C ASN A 14 -12.79 -4.30 -26.03
N TYR A 15 -12.89 -3.01 -25.69
CA TYR A 15 -13.66 -2.05 -26.48
C TYR A 15 -13.14 -2.00 -27.93
N PHE A 16 -11.82 -1.90 -28.11
CA PHE A 16 -11.20 -1.92 -29.44
C PHE A 16 -11.18 -3.31 -30.09
N TYR A 17 -11.00 -4.37 -29.29
CA TYR A 17 -10.97 -5.74 -29.83
C TYR A 17 -12.33 -6.16 -30.41
N TYR A 18 -13.42 -5.89 -29.69
CA TYR A 18 -14.78 -6.21 -30.13
C TYR A 18 -15.46 -5.04 -30.87
N HIS A 19 -14.68 -4.23 -31.61
CA HIS A 19 -15.18 -2.97 -32.19
C HIS A 19 -16.39 -3.16 -33.12
N GLU A 20 -16.49 -4.31 -33.79
CA GLU A 20 -17.61 -4.63 -34.69
C GLU A 20 -18.93 -4.90 -33.93
N ASN A 21 -18.86 -5.26 -32.64
CA ASN A 21 -20.03 -5.61 -31.85
C ASN A 21 -20.41 -4.48 -30.87
N LYS A 22 -21.46 -3.73 -31.23
CA LYS A 22 -21.96 -2.60 -30.43
C LYS A 22 -22.33 -2.97 -28.99
N ARG A 23 -22.88 -4.17 -28.75
CA ARG A 23 -23.25 -4.60 -27.38
C ARG A 23 -22.01 -4.71 -26.50
N TRP A 24 -20.95 -5.30 -27.03
CA TRP A 24 -19.67 -5.41 -26.32
C TRP A 24 -18.99 -4.06 -26.14
N ARG A 25 -19.04 -3.16 -27.14
CA ARG A 25 -18.56 -1.79 -26.99
C ARG A 25 -19.23 -1.04 -25.84
N ILE A 26 -20.56 -1.12 -25.71
CA ILE A 26 -21.26 -0.52 -24.56
C ILE A 26 -20.76 -1.14 -23.25
N PHE A 27 -20.76 -2.48 -23.17
CA PHE A 27 -20.37 -3.18 -21.95
C PHE A 27 -18.96 -2.78 -21.49
N PHE A 28 -18.00 -2.80 -22.40
CA PHE A 28 -16.61 -2.46 -22.08
C PHE A 28 -16.39 -0.96 -21.84
N SER A 29 -17.19 -0.09 -22.47
CA SER A 29 -17.20 1.36 -22.19
C SER A 29 -17.74 1.66 -20.78
N LEU A 30 -18.81 0.98 -20.36
CA LEU A 30 -19.35 1.08 -19.00
C LEU A 30 -18.37 0.52 -17.97
N LEU A 31 -17.76 -0.65 -18.24
CA LEU A 31 -16.72 -1.21 -17.38
C LEU A 31 -15.55 -0.23 -17.20
N ALA A 32 -15.06 0.35 -18.30
CA ALA A 32 -14.00 1.36 -18.25
C ALA A 32 -14.44 2.59 -17.45
N SER A 33 -15.68 3.08 -17.61
CA SER A 33 -16.21 4.22 -16.84
C SER A 33 -16.27 3.94 -15.34
N ILE A 34 -16.78 2.78 -14.92
CA ILE A 34 -16.85 2.38 -13.50
C ILE A 34 -15.44 2.28 -12.92
N CYS A 35 -14.52 1.63 -13.63
CA CYS A 35 -13.15 1.49 -13.17
C CYS A 35 -12.39 2.82 -13.15
N ALA A 36 -12.61 3.71 -14.13
CA ALA A 36 -12.03 5.05 -14.12
C ALA A 36 -12.55 5.88 -12.93
N SER A 37 -13.86 5.84 -12.68
CA SER A 37 -14.47 6.50 -11.53
C SER A 37 -13.87 5.99 -10.22
N GLY A 38 -13.79 4.67 -10.05
CA GLY A 38 -13.17 4.06 -8.87
C GLY A 38 -11.68 4.41 -8.72
N PHE A 39 -10.92 4.42 -9.82
CA PHE A 39 -9.51 4.82 -9.82
C PHE A 39 -9.32 6.25 -9.32
N ILE A 40 -10.14 7.20 -9.79
CA ILE A 40 -10.08 8.62 -9.41
C ILE A 40 -10.52 8.80 -7.95
N LEU A 41 -11.61 8.15 -7.54
CA LEU A 41 -12.23 8.35 -6.23
C LEU A 41 -11.54 7.64 -5.06
N VAL A 42 -10.56 6.76 -5.30
CA VAL A 42 -9.70 6.27 -4.21
C VAL A 42 -8.87 7.41 -3.58
N LEU A 43 -8.66 8.51 -4.30
CA LEU A 43 -7.95 9.72 -3.82
C LEU A 43 -6.62 9.40 -3.13
N TYR A 44 -5.80 8.55 -3.76
CA TYR A 44 -4.49 8.17 -3.26
C TYR A 44 -3.39 8.45 -4.29
N PRO A 45 -2.96 9.74 -4.42
CA PRO A 45 -1.99 10.20 -5.42
C PRO A 45 -0.72 9.35 -5.48
N ALA A 46 -0.26 8.84 -4.34
CA ALA A 46 0.94 8.04 -4.23
C ALA A 46 0.94 6.76 -5.10
N LEU A 47 -0.24 6.18 -5.38
CA LEU A 47 -0.39 5.07 -6.34
C LEU A 47 -1.11 5.49 -7.62
N GLN A 48 -1.96 6.51 -7.57
CA GLN A 48 -2.63 7.04 -8.76
C GLN A 48 -1.63 7.59 -9.77
N VAL A 49 -0.57 8.29 -9.35
CA VAL A 49 0.41 8.85 -10.27
C VAL A 49 1.16 7.73 -11.01
N PRO A 50 1.82 6.76 -10.36
CA PRO A 50 2.53 5.69 -11.07
C PRO A 50 1.60 4.85 -11.95
N PHE A 51 0.42 4.49 -11.45
CA PHE A 51 -0.53 3.72 -12.25
C PHE A 51 -1.19 4.54 -13.36
N GLY A 52 -1.31 5.85 -13.22
CA GLY A 52 -1.76 6.75 -14.29
C GLY A 52 -0.76 6.76 -15.45
N TYR A 53 0.54 6.83 -15.15
CA TYR A 53 1.59 6.64 -16.16
C TYR A 53 1.53 5.25 -16.80
N LEU A 54 1.36 4.18 -16.00
CA LEU A 54 1.22 2.83 -16.53
C LEU A 54 0.00 2.71 -17.46
N ILE A 55 -1.15 3.27 -17.07
CA ILE A 55 -2.36 3.32 -17.90
C ILE A 55 -2.06 4.05 -19.21
N LEU A 56 -1.44 5.24 -19.15
CA LEU A 56 -1.10 6.02 -20.33
C LEU A 56 -0.21 5.22 -21.31
N LEU A 57 0.80 4.52 -20.81
CA LEU A 57 1.68 3.69 -21.63
C LEU A 57 0.90 2.58 -22.36
N PHE A 58 -0.02 1.90 -21.67
CA PHE A 58 -0.87 0.88 -22.30
C PHE A 58 -1.88 1.49 -23.27
N LEU A 59 -2.47 2.64 -22.97
CA LEU A 59 -3.37 3.33 -23.90
C LEU A 59 -2.66 3.69 -25.21
N ILE A 60 -1.42 4.18 -25.13
CA ILE A 60 -0.58 4.44 -26.30
C ILE A 60 -0.34 3.14 -27.08
N ALA A 61 0.01 2.05 -26.41
CA ALA A 61 0.24 0.76 -27.04
C ALA A 61 -1.01 0.20 -27.72
N PHE A 62 -2.16 0.23 -27.05
CA PHE A 62 -3.45 -0.19 -27.61
C PHE A 62 -3.81 0.64 -28.83
N PHE A 63 -3.67 1.96 -28.76
CA PHE A 63 -3.93 2.82 -29.91
C PHE A 63 -3.02 2.46 -31.08
N MET A 64 -1.72 2.22 -30.86
CA MET A 64 -0.80 1.81 -31.92
C MET A 64 -1.20 0.50 -32.61
N ASP A 65 -1.70 -0.48 -31.84
CA ASP A 65 -2.13 -1.78 -32.36
C ASP A 65 -3.46 -1.72 -33.12
N PHE A 66 -4.39 -0.89 -32.65
CA PHE A 66 -5.76 -0.84 -33.18
C PHE A 66 -5.99 0.30 -34.18
N ARG A 67 -5.11 1.30 -34.29
CA ARG A 67 -5.31 2.50 -35.16
C ARG A 67 -5.63 2.19 -36.62
N HIS A 68 -5.18 1.05 -37.14
CA HIS A 68 -5.45 0.64 -38.53
C HIS A 68 -6.65 -0.30 -38.66
N LYS A 69 -7.07 -0.93 -37.55
CA LYS A 69 -8.18 -1.89 -37.49
C LYS A 69 -9.50 -1.21 -37.12
N VAL A 70 -9.43 -0.17 -36.30
CA VAL A 70 -10.58 0.54 -35.75
C VAL A 70 -10.80 1.84 -36.50
N LYS A 71 -12.00 2.02 -37.04
CA LYS A 71 -12.48 3.31 -37.55
C LYS A 71 -13.57 3.81 -36.61
N PHE A 72 -13.38 4.99 -36.06
CA PHE A 72 -14.35 5.60 -35.17
C PHE A 72 -15.62 5.98 -35.94
N ASP A 73 -16.78 5.55 -35.43
CA ASP A 73 -18.10 5.83 -35.96
C ASP A 73 -18.88 6.79 -35.04
N LYS A 74 -20.10 7.17 -35.44
CA LYS A 74 -20.96 8.02 -34.59
C LYS A 74 -21.31 7.37 -33.26
N PHE A 75 -21.31 6.04 -33.19
CA PHE A 75 -21.59 5.31 -31.96
C PHE A 75 -20.45 5.45 -30.98
N ASP A 76 -19.19 5.51 -31.42
CA ASP A 76 -18.02 5.77 -30.58
C ASP A 76 -18.14 7.11 -29.86
N ALA A 77 -18.55 8.15 -30.60
CA ALA A 77 -18.76 9.47 -30.02
C ALA A 77 -19.80 9.43 -28.89
N VAL A 78 -20.88 8.67 -29.08
CA VAL A 78 -21.95 8.51 -28.08
C VAL A 78 -21.50 7.66 -26.90
N SER A 79 -20.89 6.49 -27.12
CA SER A 79 -20.47 5.58 -26.05
C SER A 79 -19.34 6.18 -25.21
N ILE A 80 -18.31 6.74 -25.85
CA ILE A 80 -17.20 7.41 -25.17
C ILE A 80 -17.72 8.68 -24.47
N GLY A 81 -18.56 9.47 -25.15
CA GLY A 81 -19.18 10.65 -24.55
C GLY A 81 -20.00 10.31 -23.30
N LEU A 82 -20.80 9.25 -23.34
CA LEU A 82 -21.58 8.77 -22.20
C LEU A 82 -20.67 8.26 -21.07
N ALA A 83 -19.61 7.52 -21.38
CA ALA A 83 -18.65 7.07 -20.37
C ALA A 83 -17.94 8.23 -19.68
N ILE A 84 -17.52 9.26 -20.44
CA ILE A 84 -16.93 10.48 -19.89
C ILE A 84 -17.95 11.22 -19.04
N PHE A 85 -19.20 11.34 -19.50
CA PHE A 85 -20.27 11.99 -18.75
C PHE A 85 -20.57 11.28 -17.43
N ILE A 86 -20.74 9.96 -17.43
CA ILE A 86 -21.00 9.16 -16.21
C ILE A 86 -19.84 9.30 -15.24
N THR A 87 -18.61 9.15 -15.72
CA THR A 87 -17.40 9.28 -14.90
C THR A 87 -17.31 10.70 -14.31
N GLY A 88 -17.50 11.72 -15.13
CA GLY A 88 -17.50 13.13 -14.73
C GLY A 88 -18.58 13.44 -13.71
N LEU A 89 -19.80 12.95 -13.90
CA LEU A 89 -20.90 13.13 -12.97
C LEU A 89 -20.58 12.51 -11.60
N ILE A 90 -20.15 11.24 -11.58
CA ILE A 90 -19.80 10.53 -10.35
C ILE A 90 -18.67 11.27 -9.60
N VAL A 91 -17.62 11.68 -10.33
CA VAL A 91 -16.48 12.39 -9.76
C VAL A 91 -16.88 13.78 -9.24
N ILE A 92 -17.57 14.59 -10.05
CA ILE A 92 -17.97 15.96 -9.69
C ILE A 92 -18.88 15.94 -8.47
N VAL A 93 -19.90 15.07 -8.45
CA VAL A 93 -20.80 14.96 -7.29
C VAL A 93 -20.00 14.62 -6.04
N SER A 94 -19.11 13.62 -6.12
CA SER A 94 -18.27 13.20 -4.98
C SER A 94 -17.33 14.30 -4.50
N LEU A 95 -16.76 15.08 -5.42
CA LEU A 95 -15.86 16.20 -5.08
C LEU A 95 -16.62 17.34 -4.41
N ILE A 96 -17.82 17.68 -4.88
CA ILE A 96 -18.65 18.73 -4.29
C ILE A 96 -19.10 18.32 -2.89
N THR A 97 -19.56 17.08 -2.70
CA THR A 97 -20.03 16.61 -1.39
C THR A 97 -18.93 16.51 -0.34
N SER A 98 -17.69 16.34 -0.76
CA SER A 98 -16.54 16.16 0.13
C SER A 98 -15.59 17.36 0.15
N TRP A 99 -15.98 18.50 -0.44
CA TRP A 99 -15.09 19.62 -0.73
C TRP A 99 -14.38 20.15 0.52
N ASP A 100 -15.11 20.39 1.61
CA ASP A 100 -14.55 20.95 2.83
C ASP A 100 -13.52 20.00 3.48
N SER A 101 -13.84 18.71 3.53
CA SER A 101 -12.90 17.70 4.02
C SER A 101 -11.66 17.57 3.13
N LEU A 102 -11.82 17.63 1.80
CA LEU A 102 -10.71 17.61 0.86
C LEU A 102 -9.79 18.82 1.04
N MET A 103 -10.34 20.02 1.16
CA MET A 103 -9.57 21.24 1.43
C MET A 103 -8.88 21.17 2.80
N GLY A 104 -9.56 20.65 3.81
CA GLY A 104 -8.99 20.39 5.13
C GLY A 104 -7.75 19.50 5.05
N VAL A 105 -7.82 18.40 4.29
CA VAL A 105 -6.69 17.47 4.09
C VAL A 105 -5.58 18.08 3.22
N LEU A 106 -5.93 18.82 2.16
CA LEU A 106 -4.94 19.42 1.25
C LEU A 106 -4.09 20.50 1.93
N HIS A 107 -4.64 21.18 2.93
CA HIS A 107 -3.94 22.22 3.67
C HIS A 107 -3.16 21.71 4.88
N THR A 108 -3.22 20.41 5.19
CA THR A 108 -2.41 19.85 6.27
C THR A 108 -0.93 19.79 5.89
N ILE A 109 -0.08 19.65 6.90
CA ILE A 109 1.36 19.37 6.70
C ILE A 109 1.53 17.99 6.06
N TYR A 110 0.72 17.01 6.47
CA TYR A 110 0.71 15.67 5.89
C TYR A 110 -0.73 15.12 5.75
N PRO A 111 -1.11 14.50 4.62
CA PRO A 111 -0.30 14.34 3.40
C PRO A 111 -0.35 15.57 2.47
N GLY A 112 -1.13 16.61 2.77
CA GLY A 112 -1.43 17.73 1.84
C GLY A 112 -0.19 18.40 1.25
N ASN A 113 0.65 18.98 2.11
CA ASN A 113 1.87 19.70 1.70
C ASN A 113 3.12 18.81 1.55
N ARG A 114 2.98 17.48 1.59
CA ARG A 114 4.12 16.55 1.45
C ARG A 114 4.71 16.62 0.04
N VAL A 115 6.05 16.62 -0.04
CA VAL A 115 6.80 16.55 -1.30
C VAL A 115 7.85 15.45 -1.21
N SER A 116 7.71 14.39 -2.01
CA SER A 116 8.76 13.38 -2.23
C SER A 116 9.69 13.81 -3.38
N VAL A 117 10.96 13.41 -3.28
CA VAL A 117 11.96 13.61 -4.34
C VAL A 117 12.61 12.29 -4.77
N GLY A 118 12.11 11.14 -4.29
CA GLY A 118 12.72 9.85 -4.51
C GLY A 118 14.06 9.67 -3.79
N GLY A 119 14.62 8.46 -3.92
CA GLY A 119 15.99 8.14 -3.55
C GLY A 119 16.22 7.60 -2.14
N ASP A 120 15.20 7.54 -1.29
CA ASP A 120 15.34 7.03 0.09
C ASP A 120 14.98 5.54 0.25
N PHE A 121 14.77 4.80 -0.85
CA PHE A 121 14.49 3.37 -0.75
C PHE A 121 15.75 2.57 -0.43
N ALA A 122 15.66 1.71 0.58
CA ALA A 122 16.75 0.79 0.90
C ALA A 122 16.98 -0.19 -0.26
N LYS A 123 18.14 -0.13 -0.91
CA LYS A 123 18.48 -0.94 -2.10
C LYS A 123 18.31 -2.46 -1.90
N LYS A 124 18.55 -2.93 -0.67
CA LYS A 124 18.34 -4.33 -0.25
C LYS A 124 16.87 -4.77 -0.34
N ASP A 125 15.94 -3.84 -0.15
CA ASP A 125 14.50 -4.09 -0.08
C ASP A 125 13.86 -4.12 -1.50
N ILE A 126 14.65 -3.95 -2.56
CA ILE A 126 14.16 -4.20 -3.94
C ILE A 126 13.81 -5.69 -4.13
N PHE A 127 14.41 -6.58 -3.33
CA PHE A 127 14.26 -8.03 -3.43
C PHE A 127 13.28 -8.63 -2.41
N LEU A 128 12.37 -7.84 -1.84
CA LEU A 128 11.41 -8.32 -0.84
C LEU A 128 10.55 -9.50 -1.32
N PHE A 129 10.31 -9.61 -2.63
CA PHE A 129 9.59 -10.74 -3.24
C PHE A 129 10.19 -12.12 -2.89
N LEU A 130 11.49 -12.18 -2.57
CA LEU A 130 12.19 -13.40 -2.15
C LEU A 130 11.66 -13.96 -0.82
N THR A 131 10.98 -13.14 -0.02
CA THR A 131 10.48 -13.50 1.32
C THR A 131 8.98 -13.70 1.39
N ASN A 132 8.24 -13.44 0.31
CA ASN A 132 6.78 -13.54 0.26
C ASN A 132 6.24 -14.88 0.79
N TRP A 133 6.92 -16.00 0.52
CA TRP A 133 6.45 -17.35 0.87
C TRP A 133 6.25 -17.54 2.38
N LYS A 134 7.02 -16.82 3.20
CA LYS A 134 7.05 -16.98 4.65
C LYS A 134 6.06 -16.06 5.38
N MET A 135 5.69 -14.92 4.77
CA MET A 135 4.86 -13.88 5.41
C MET A 135 3.48 -14.37 5.85
N GLN A 136 2.93 -15.40 5.21
CA GLN A 136 1.66 -16.00 5.63
C GLN A 136 1.77 -16.85 6.91
N PHE A 137 2.99 -17.27 7.27
CA PHE A 137 3.25 -18.17 8.40
C PHE A 137 3.91 -17.46 9.59
N GLN A 138 4.57 -16.33 9.35
CA GLN A 138 5.29 -15.60 10.38
C GLN A 138 5.32 -14.10 10.06
N ASP A 139 5.00 -13.27 11.03
CA ASP A 139 5.11 -11.82 10.88
C ASP A 139 6.56 -11.35 10.80
N VAL A 140 6.78 -10.34 9.97
CA VAL A 140 8.08 -9.69 9.85
C VAL A 140 8.30 -8.74 11.02
N VAL A 141 9.47 -8.85 11.65
CA VAL A 141 9.76 -8.18 12.93
C VAL A 141 10.21 -6.71 12.81
N TYR A 142 10.47 -6.23 11.60
CA TYR A 142 11.10 -4.92 11.38
C TYR A 142 10.29 -3.98 10.47
N ASN A 143 9.18 -4.45 9.89
CA ASN A 143 8.28 -3.65 9.07
C ASN A 143 6.92 -4.34 8.97
N ASN A 144 5.92 -3.66 8.42
CA ASN A 144 4.61 -4.22 8.16
C ASN A 144 4.65 -5.21 6.99
N ASN A 145 4.08 -6.40 7.17
CA ASN A 145 3.95 -7.42 6.13
C ASN A 145 3.31 -6.88 4.84
N SER A 146 2.32 -5.98 4.94
CA SER A 146 1.65 -5.41 3.78
C SER A 146 2.55 -4.48 2.97
N GLU A 147 3.50 -3.80 3.62
CA GLU A 147 4.50 -2.95 2.94
C GLU A 147 5.57 -3.80 2.26
N LEU A 148 5.87 -4.98 2.80
CA LEU A 148 6.89 -5.87 2.25
C LEU A 148 6.38 -6.81 1.15
N SER A 149 5.07 -7.08 1.14
CA SER A 149 4.43 -7.96 0.17
C SER A 149 4.58 -7.45 -1.25
N SER A 150 5.04 -8.29 -2.17
CA SER A 150 5.23 -7.90 -3.57
C SER A 150 4.99 -9.04 -4.56
N PHE A 151 5.35 -8.86 -5.83
CA PHE A 151 5.12 -9.84 -6.90
C PHE A 151 6.40 -10.59 -7.27
N TYR A 152 6.30 -11.90 -7.50
CA TYR A 152 7.38 -12.67 -8.11
C TYR A 152 7.61 -12.23 -9.55
N HIS A 153 8.83 -11.79 -9.86
CA HIS A 153 9.18 -11.29 -11.18
C HIS A 153 10.63 -11.61 -11.58
N PHE A 154 10.91 -11.61 -12.88
CA PHE A 154 12.21 -11.88 -13.48
C PHE A 154 12.92 -10.61 -13.98
N PHE A 155 12.60 -9.42 -13.43
CA PHE A 155 13.12 -8.14 -13.91
C PHE A 155 14.65 -8.13 -14.10
N PHE A 156 15.43 -8.65 -13.14
CA PHE A 156 16.90 -8.63 -13.25
C PHE A 156 17.47 -9.59 -14.30
N VAL A 157 16.76 -10.67 -14.62
CA VAL A 157 17.06 -11.50 -15.81
C VAL A 157 16.81 -10.68 -17.08
N ILE A 158 15.68 -9.98 -17.13
CA ILE A 158 15.28 -9.16 -18.28
C ILE A 158 16.22 -7.97 -18.46
N LEU A 159 16.70 -7.37 -17.38
CA LEU A 159 17.68 -6.29 -17.38
C LEU A 159 18.97 -6.70 -18.08
N LEU A 160 19.53 -7.87 -17.73
CA LEU A 160 20.73 -8.41 -18.38
C LEU A 160 20.49 -8.75 -19.86
N MET A 161 19.27 -9.20 -20.18
CA MET A 161 18.91 -9.54 -21.56
C MET A 161 18.46 -8.34 -22.40
N SER A 162 18.22 -7.18 -21.78
CA SER A 162 17.62 -6.01 -22.44
C SER A 162 18.33 -5.57 -23.74
N PRO A 163 19.67 -5.64 -23.88
CA PRO A 163 20.32 -5.31 -25.15
C PRO A 163 19.89 -6.26 -26.28
N VAL A 164 19.77 -7.56 -25.99
CA VAL A 164 19.34 -8.58 -26.97
C VAL A 164 17.84 -8.46 -27.27
N LEU A 165 17.04 -8.06 -26.27
CA LEU A 165 15.59 -7.93 -26.39
C LEU A 165 15.19 -6.71 -27.23
N PHE A 166 15.88 -5.59 -27.07
CA PHE A 166 15.41 -4.30 -27.60
C PHE A 166 16.30 -3.69 -28.67
N TYR A 167 17.58 -4.09 -28.79
CA TYR A 167 18.45 -3.54 -29.83
C TYR A 167 17.87 -3.82 -31.23
N LYS A 168 17.49 -2.74 -31.94
CA LYS A 168 16.80 -2.75 -33.24
C LYS A 168 15.44 -3.49 -33.26
N LYS A 169 14.88 -3.84 -32.11
CA LYS A 169 13.63 -4.63 -31.97
C LYS A 169 12.53 -3.95 -31.15
N ILE A 170 12.71 -2.69 -30.76
CA ILE A 170 11.72 -1.94 -29.93
C ILE A 170 10.32 -1.98 -30.54
N LYS A 171 10.21 -1.82 -31.87
CA LYS A 171 8.91 -1.80 -32.55
C LYS A 171 8.19 -3.16 -32.48
N GLU A 172 8.93 -4.25 -32.60
CA GLU A 172 8.41 -5.62 -32.49
C GLU A 172 8.04 -5.97 -31.04
N ASN A 173 8.78 -5.39 -30.09
CA ASN A 173 8.69 -5.68 -28.66
C ASN A 173 8.15 -4.48 -27.87
N SER A 174 7.21 -3.73 -28.44
CA SER A 174 6.74 -2.44 -27.91
C SER A 174 6.24 -2.54 -26.47
N TYR A 175 5.36 -3.49 -26.16
CA TYR A 175 4.85 -3.73 -24.81
C TYR A 175 5.96 -4.04 -23.81
N GLY A 176 6.87 -4.95 -24.17
CA GLY A 176 8.02 -5.30 -23.33
C GLY A 176 8.93 -4.10 -23.09
N PHE A 177 9.16 -3.28 -24.11
CA PHE A 177 10.00 -2.09 -24.00
C PHE A 177 9.36 -1.01 -23.10
N LEU A 178 8.07 -0.70 -23.28
CA LEU A 178 7.36 0.28 -22.45
C LEU A 178 7.33 -0.13 -20.98
N LEU A 179 7.03 -1.40 -20.70
CA LEU A 179 7.06 -1.94 -19.34
C LEU A 179 8.47 -1.93 -18.75
N PHE A 180 9.49 -2.25 -19.55
CA PHE A 180 10.89 -2.21 -19.12
C PHE A 180 11.33 -0.80 -18.74
N ILE A 181 11.04 0.20 -19.58
CA ILE A 181 11.37 1.61 -19.29
C ILE A 181 10.63 2.08 -18.03
N PHE A 182 9.36 1.71 -17.86
CA PHE A 182 8.61 2.04 -16.66
C PHE A 182 9.22 1.39 -15.39
N CYS A 183 9.63 0.12 -15.46
CA CYS A 183 10.33 -0.54 -14.36
C CYS A 183 11.65 0.16 -14.02
N VAL A 184 12.46 0.50 -15.03
CA VAL A 184 13.73 1.21 -14.86
C VAL A 184 13.50 2.58 -14.24
N PHE A 185 12.49 3.33 -14.69
CA PHE A 185 12.13 4.61 -14.11
C PHE A 185 11.81 4.48 -12.61
N ASN A 186 10.96 3.52 -12.22
CA ASN A 186 10.62 3.31 -10.81
C ASN A 186 11.87 2.93 -9.98
N LEU A 187 12.76 2.08 -10.51
CA LEU A 187 14.01 1.74 -9.83
C LEU A 187 14.91 2.96 -9.62
N ILE A 188 15.01 3.85 -10.61
CA ILE A 188 15.78 5.08 -10.49
C ILE A 188 15.10 6.02 -9.48
N TRP A 189 13.78 6.19 -9.53
CA TRP A 189 13.02 6.98 -8.55
C TRP A 189 13.26 6.49 -7.12
N MET A 190 13.23 5.18 -6.89
CA MET A 190 13.51 4.60 -5.59
C MET A 190 14.97 4.81 -5.13
N SER A 191 15.92 4.90 -6.06
CA SER A 191 17.37 4.84 -5.75
C SER A 191 18.10 6.18 -5.82
N VAL A 192 17.52 7.19 -6.48
CA VAL A 192 18.17 8.47 -6.78
C VAL A 192 17.23 9.62 -6.43
N ARG A 193 17.75 10.63 -5.75
CA ARG A 193 17.01 11.88 -5.46
C ARG A 193 16.93 12.75 -6.71
N PHE A 194 15.75 13.27 -7.00
CA PHE A 194 15.49 14.17 -8.12
C PHE A 194 15.35 15.63 -7.66
N PRO A 195 15.62 16.62 -8.54
CA PRO A 195 15.28 18.00 -8.26
C PRO A 195 13.78 18.17 -8.01
N THR A 196 13.39 18.96 -7.01
CA THR A 196 11.99 19.18 -6.61
C THR A 196 11.11 19.64 -7.78
N PHE A 197 11.65 20.47 -8.68
CA PHE A 197 10.94 20.94 -9.87
C PHE A 197 10.52 19.78 -10.78
N PHE A 198 11.42 18.82 -11.02
CA PHE A 198 11.12 17.63 -11.82
C PHE A 198 10.03 16.79 -11.15
N ALA A 199 10.16 16.53 -9.84
CA ALA A 199 9.17 15.77 -9.07
C ALA A 199 7.78 16.42 -9.15
N LYS A 200 7.68 17.75 -9.00
CA LYS A 200 6.41 18.49 -9.08
C LYS A 200 5.78 18.46 -10.47
N ILE A 201 6.55 18.73 -11.53
CA ILE A 201 6.01 18.74 -12.91
C ILE A 201 5.50 17.37 -13.34
N THR A 202 6.22 16.31 -12.96
CA THR A 202 5.84 14.94 -13.28
C THR A 202 4.78 14.38 -12.32
N LEU A 203 4.36 15.15 -11.31
CA LEU A 203 3.49 14.73 -10.20
C LEU A 203 4.10 13.62 -9.31
N TRP A 204 5.32 13.19 -9.57
CA TRP A 204 6.03 12.22 -8.72
C TRP A 204 6.36 12.78 -7.33
N SER A 205 6.22 14.09 -7.11
CA SER A 205 6.23 14.68 -5.76
C SER A 205 5.20 14.05 -4.81
N TYR A 206 4.15 13.43 -5.34
CA TYR A 206 3.15 12.73 -4.54
C TYR A 206 3.50 11.27 -4.23
N VAL A 207 4.58 10.73 -4.78
CA VAL A 207 4.91 9.29 -4.78
C VAL A 207 6.10 9.01 -3.86
N PRO A 208 5.86 8.56 -2.62
CA PRO A 208 6.90 7.99 -1.79
C PRO A 208 7.52 6.76 -2.45
N GLU A 209 8.77 6.53 -2.10
CA GLU A 209 9.65 5.50 -2.61
C GLU A 209 9.06 4.09 -2.39
N GLU A 210 8.45 3.85 -1.24
CA GLU A 210 7.78 2.58 -0.90
C GLU A 210 6.56 2.33 -1.79
N ARG A 211 5.88 3.40 -2.23
CA ARG A 211 4.72 3.29 -3.13
C ARG A 211 5.16 3.08 -4.59
N ALA A 212 6.32 3.61 -4.98
CA ALA A 212 6.96 3.29 -6.24
C ALA A 212 7.40 1.81 -6.31
N TYR A 213 7.77 1.18 -5.19
CA TYR A 213 8.09 -0.24 -5.15
C TYR A 213 6.92 -1.14 -5.58
N LEU A 214 5.70 -0.83 -5.12
CA LEU A 214 4.51 -1.57 -5.54
C LEU A 214 4.26 -1.42 -7.04
N ALA A 215 4.42 -0.21 -7.58
CA ALA A 215 4.26 0.06 -9.00
C ALA A 215 5.34 -0.65 -9.84
N PHE A 216 6.60 -0.61 -9.39
CA PHE A 216 7.70 -1.39 -9.96
C PHE A 216 7.36 -2.87 -9.98
N SER A 217 7.05 -3.47 -8.84
CA SER A 217 6.85 -4.92 -8.72
C SER A 217 5.67 -5.40 -9.58
N LEU A 218 4.57 -4.64 -9.63
CA LEU A 218 3.44 -4.94 -10.51
C LEU A 218 3.82 -4.86 -11.99
N SER A 219 4.53 -3.82 -12.40
CA SER A 219 4.97 -3.70 -13.79
C SER A 219 6.02 -4.76 -14.17
N ALA A 220 6.85 -5.17 -13.22
CA ALA A 220 7.85 -6.21 -13.38
C ALA A 220 7.23 -7.60 -13.57
N ILE A 221 6.13 -7.94 -12.87
CA ILE A 221 5.41 -9.20 -13.14
C ILE A 221 4.74 -9.19 -14.52
N LEU A 222 4.16 -8.07 -14.95
CA LEU A 222 3.63 -7.93 -16.32
C LEU A 222 4.73 -8.09 -17.38
N LEU A 223 5.88 -7.44 -17.15
CA LEU A 223 7.06 -7.57 -18.01
C LEU A 223 7.57 -9.03 -18.04
N SER A 224 7.51 -9.72 -16.90
CA SER A 224 7.90 -11.13 -16.78
C SER A 224 7.00 -12.04 -17.60
N ILE A 225 5.68 -11.83 -17.56
CA ILE A 225 4.72 -12.60 -18.37
C ILE A 225 5.02 -12.42 -19.86
N TRP A 226 5.23 -11.19 -20.32
CA TRP A 226 5.63 -10.90 -21.69
C TRP A 226 6.96 -11.58 -22.05
N PHE A 227 7.96 -11.49 -21.17
CA PHE A 227 9.29 -12.04 -21.42
C PHE A 227 9.29 -13.57 -21.49
N ILE A 228 8.53 -14.26 -20.63
CA ILE A 228 8.38 -15.72 -20.64
C ILE A 228 7.86 -16.19 -22.00
N HIS A 229 6.83 -15.53 -22.53
CA HIS A 229 6.31 -15.84 -23.86
C HIS A 229 7.38 -15.57 -24.93
N TYR A 230 7.98 -14.37 -24.93
CA TYR A 230 8.97 -13.98 -25.92
C TYR A 230 10.16 -14.95 -25.98
N ILE A 231 10.79 -15.24 -24.84
CA ILE A 231 12.02 -16.06 -24.81
C ILE A 231 11.77 -17.49 -25.28
N TRP A 232 10.58 -18.02 -25.03
CA TRP A 232 10.17 -19.35 -25.45
C TRP A 232 10.00 -19.49 -26.96
N GLU A 233 9.81 -18.40 -27.70
CA GLU A 233 9.74 -18.38 -29.17
C GLU A 233 11.08 -18.09 -29.85
N GLN A 234 12.10 -17.60 -29.12
CA GLN A 234 13.41 -17.28 -29.69
C GLN A 234 14.32 -18.50 -29.91
N LYS A 235 15.55 -18.35 -30.42
CA LYS A 235 16.54 -19.44 -30.35
C LYS A 235 16.99 -19.65 -28.91
N LYS A 236 17.32 -20.90 -28.55
CA LYS A 236 17.90 -21.20 -27.23
C LYS A 236 19.22 -20.45 -27.07
N LEU A 237 19.43 -19.84 -25.90
CA LEU A 237 20.70 -19.18 -25.58
C LEU A 237 21.84 -20.21 -25.48
N ALA A 238 23.06 -19.78 -25.79
CA ALA A 238 24.24 -20.58 -25.50
C ALA A 238 24.42 -20.78 -23.98
N LEU A 239 25.21 -21.78 -23.59
CA LEU A 239 25.41 -22.15 -22.18
C LEU A 239 26.08 -21.03 -21.37
N LEU A 240 27.11 -20.36 -21.92
CA LEU A 240 27.86 -19.33 -21.21
C LEU A 240 26.98 -18.13 -20.79
N PRO A 241 26.20 -17.48 -21.68
CA PRO A 241 25.24 -16.45 -21.28
C PRO A 241 24.25 -16.91 -20.20
N GLN A 242 23.78 -18.16 -20.24
CA GLN A 242 22.89 -18.70 -19.22
C GLN A 242 23.56 -18.76 -17.85
N ILE A 243 24.80 -19.27 -17.79
CA ILE A 243 25.60 -19.33 -16.57
C ILE A 243 25.82 -17.93 -15.99
N LEU A 244 26.16 -16.96 -16.84
CA LEU A 244 26.36 -15.57 -16.41
C LEU A 244 25.08 -14.94 -15.86
N ILE A 245 23.94 -15.14 -16.53
CA ILE A 245 22.64 -14.62 -16.09
C ILE A 245 22.22 -15.25 -14.76
N VAL A 246 22.31 -16.59 -14.63
CA VAL A 246 21.98 -17.30 -13.39
C VAL A 246 22.92 -16.87 -12.27
N GLY A 247 24.23 -16.89 -12.50
CA GLY A 247 25.25 -16.53 -11.51
C GLY A 247 25.11 -15.09 -11.01
N PHE A 248 24.86 -14.13 -11.91
CA PHE A 248 24.64 -12.73 -11.54
C PHE A 248 23.38 -12.57 -10.66
N ASN A 249 22.26 -13.18 -11.05
CA ASN A 249 21.02 -13.09 -10.26
C ASN A 249 21.18 -13.75 -8.89
N LEU A 250 21.81 -14.93 -8.82
CA LEU A 250 22.07 -15.59 -7.54
C LEU A 250 23.01 -14.80 -6.64
N GLY A 251 24.07 -14.19 -7.19
CA GLY A 251 24.97 -13.32 -6.44
C GLY A 251 24.25 -12.10 -5.87
N LEU A 252 23.39 -11.47 -6.69
CA LEU A 252 22.58 -10.32 -6.30
C LEU A 252 21.56 -10.68 -5.21
N TYR A 253 20.85 -11.80 -5.36
CA TYR A 253 19.90 -12.29 -4.36
C TYR A 253 20.59 -12.68 -3.07
N PHE A 254 21.74 -13.36 -3.13
CA PHE A 254 22.52 -13.69 -1.95
C PHE A 254 22.96 -12.44 -1.20
N PHE A 255 23.47 -11.43 -1.91
CA PHE A 255 23.86 -10.16 -1.32
C PHE A 255 22.67 -9.50 -0.58
N ALA A 256 21.50 -9.42 -1.23
CA ALA A 256 20.31 -8.82 -0.63
C ALA A 256 19.82 -9.60 0.61
N LEU A 257 19.78 -10.93 0.53
CA LEU A 257 19.31 -11.79 1.62
C LEU A 257 20.27 -11.82 2.81
N TYR A 258 21.59 -11.72 2.57
CA TYR A 258 22.60 -11.88 3.61
C TYR A 258 23.01 -10.56 4.29
N THR A 259 23.01 -9.45 3.54
CA THR A 259 23.45 -8.14 4.06
C THR A 259 22.29 -7.27 4.57
N GLY A 260 21.06 -7.60 4.21
CA GLY A 260 19.87 -6.80 4.54
C GLY A 260 19.08 -7.26 5.77
N ASN A 261 18.01 -6.51 6.08
CA ASN A 261 17.08 -6.84 7.18
C ASN A 261 16.38 -8.19 6.96
N LEU A 262 16.31 -8.68 5.73
CA LEU A 262 15.78 -10.01 5.41
C LEU A 262 16.48 -11.13 6.18
N ARG A 263 17.77 -10.96 6.53
CA ARG A 263 18.52 -11.93 7.35
C ARG A 263 17.99 -12.04 8.79
N LEU A 264 17.29 -11.02 9.28
CA LEU A 264 16.66 -11.04 10.61
C LEU A 264 15.41 -11.94 10.60
N TYR A 265 14.85 -12.17 9.42
CA TYR A 265 13.62 -12.94 9.22
C TYR A 265 13.88 -14.35 8.64
N LEU A 266 15.00 -14.54 7.95
CA LEU A 266 15.38 -15.81 7.33
C LEU A 266 16.59 -16.48 8.01
N SER A 267 16.47 -17.78 8.22
CA SER A 267 17.58 -18.67 8.56
C SER A 267 18.52 -18.92 7.38
N LYS A 268 19.74 -19.39 7.66
CA LYS A 268 20.73 -19.73 6.62
C LYS A 268 20.20 -20.80 5.65
N LEU A 269 19.47 -21.79 6.15
CA LEU A 269 18.88 -22.84 5.32
C LEU A 269 17.81 -22.27 4.39
N GLU A 270 16.94 -21.39 4.88
CA GLU A 270 15.91 -20.72 4.06
C GLU A 270 16.55 -19.89 2.95
N ILE A 271 17.63 -19.15 3.24
CA ILE A 271 18.39 -18.42 2.21
C ILE A 271 18.89 -19.37 1.12
N ILE A 272 19.49 -20.51 1.49
CA ILE A 272 19.97 -21.51 0.51
C ILE A 272 18.81 -22.05 -0.32
N MET A 273 17.68 -22.39 0.30
CA MET A 273 16.49 -22.90 -0.40
C MET A 273 15.95 -21.87 -1.41
N ILE A 274 15.86 -20.60 -1.02
CA ILE A 274 15.42 -19.51 -1.90
C ILE A 274 16.36 -19.38 -3.10
N LEU A 275 17.68 -19.42 -2.88
CA LEU A 275 18.67 -19.31 -3.96
C LEU A 275 18.62 -20.50 -4.91
N VAL A 276 18.52 -21.72 -4.39
CA VAL A 276 18.36 -22.93 -5.21
C VAL A 276 17.10 -22.84 -6.06
N LEU A 277 15.96 -22.51 -5.44
CA LEU A 277 14.68 -22.40 -6.14
C LEU A 277 14.69 -21.31 -7.22
N ALA A 278 15.24 -20.13 -6.91
CA ALA A 278 15.40 -19.04 -7.87
C ALA A 278 16.32 -19.45 -9.04
N GLY A 279 17.44 -20.13 -8.75
CA GLY A 279 18.36 -20.64 -9.75
C GLY A 279 17.72 -21.68 -10.66
N VAL A 280 16.96 -22.63 -10.08
CA VAL A 280 16.18 -23.62 -10.83
C VAL A 280 15.15 -22.95 -11.73
N LEU A 281 14.37 -22.00 -11.22
CA LEU A 281 13.37 -21.28 -12.02
C LEU A 281 14.00 -20.53 -13.20
N ILE A 282 15.09 -19.79 -12.96
CA ILE A 282 15.81 -19.08 -14.04
C ILE A 282 16.40 -20.08 -15.05
N PHE A 283 17.02 -21.15 -14.57
CA PHE A 283 17.58 -22.19 -15.45
C PHE A 283 16.51 -22.83 -16.33
N LEU A 284 15.37 -23.22 -15.76
CA LEU A 284 14.26 -23.84 -16.48
C LEU A 284 13.65 -22.86 -17.50
N LEU A 285 13.52 -21.58 -17.14
CA LEU A 285 13.05 -20.51 -18.02
C LEU A 285 13.96 -20.38 -19.26
N LEU A 286 15.27 -20.20 -19.05
CA LEU A 286 16.24 -20.01 -20.13
C LEU A 286 16.46 -21.28 -20.98
N ASN A 287 16.28 -22.46 -20.39
CA ASN A 287 16.33 -23.75 -21.10
C ASN A 287 14.99 -24.16 -21.72
N LYS A 288 13.96 -23.31 -21.62
CA LYS A 288 12.64 -23.53 -22.23
C LYS A 288 11.97 -24.83 -21.78
N ARG A 289 12.21 -25.26 -20.55
CA ARG A 289 11.52 -26.41 -19.94
C ARG A 289 10.11 -25.98 -19.54
N LYS A 290 9.28 -25.59 -20.52
CA LYS A 290 8.02 -24.84 -20.33
C LYS A 290 7.14 -25.46 -19.24
N TYR A 291 6.84 -26.76 -19.35
CA TYR A 291 5.99 -27.47 -18.40
C TYR A 291 6.58 -27.52 -16.98
N LEU A 292 7.87 -27.86 -16.85
CA LEU A 292 8.50 -27.95 -15.53
C LEU A 292 8.67 -26.57 -14.89
N PHE A 293 9.03 -25.56 -15.67
CA PHE A 293 9.05 -24.16 -15.21
C PHE A 293 7.68 -23.73 -14.69
N SER A 294 6.63 -23.94 -15.49
CA SER A 294 5.26 -23.59 -15.10
C SER A 294 4.80 -24.34 -13.86
N LEU A 295 5.10 -25.64 -13.76
CA LEU A 295 4.76 -26.46 -12.60
C LEU A 295 5.43 -25.91 -11.32
N VAL A 296 6.73 -25.65 -11.37
CA VAL A 296 7.48 -25.12 -10.22
C VAL A 296 6.97 -23.72 -9.87
N LEU A 297 6.77 -22.84 -10.85
CA LEU A 297 6.29 -21.47 -10.61
C LEU A 297 4.87 -21.46 -9.99
N VAL A 298 3.95 -22.28 -10.51
CA VAL A 298 2.61 -22.46 -9.93
C VAL A 298 2.71 -22.99 -8.50
N GLY A 299 3.57 -23.98 -8.26
CA GLY A 299 3.84 -24.50 -6.92
C GLY A 299 4.28 -23.42 -5.95
N VAL A 300 5.21 -22.54 -6.35
CA VAL A 300 5.66 -21.40 -5.55
C VAL A 300 4.52 -20.41 -5.28
N VAL A 301 3.78 -20.01 -6.32
CA VAL A 301 2.70 -19.03 -6.18
C VAL A 301 1.57 -19.56 -5.29
N LEU A 302 1.16 -20.82 -5.48
CA LEU A 302 0.14 -21.46 -4.65
C LEU A 302 0.62 -21.64 -3.22
N PHE A 303 1.86 -22.11 -3.03
CA PHE A 303 2.42 -22.26 -1.69
C PHE A 303 2.43 -20.92 -0.95
N THR A 304 2.83 -19.83 -1.60
CA THR A 304 2.89 -18.48 -1.02
C THR A 304 1.52 -17.85 -0.72
N GLY A 305 0.49 -18.14 -1.53
CA GLY A 305 -0.81 -17.47 -1.41
C GLY A 305 -1.91 -18.29 -0.73
N SER A 306 -1.81 -19.62 -0.72
CA SER A 306 -2.93 -20.50 -0.33
C SER A 306 -3.29 -20.46 1.16
N GLY A 307 -2.33 -20.13 2.03
CA GLY A 307 -2.59 -19.95 3.46
C GLY A 307 -3.25 -18.62 3.81
N VAL A 308 -3.28 -17.66 2.88
CA VAL A 308 -3.95 -16.37 3.07
C VAL A 308 -5.43 -16.54 2.77
N ASN A 309 -6.28 -16.49 3.80
CA ASN A 309 -7.72 -16.46 3.62
C ASN A 309 -8.20 -15.02 3.37
N PRO A 310 -8.58 -14.65 2.14
CA PRO A 310 -9.02 -13.29 1.84
C PRO A 310 -10.45 -13.01 2.33
N VAL A 311 -11.18 -14.03 2.77
CA VAL A 311 -12.57 -13.91 3.19
C VAL A 311 -12.64 -13.83 4.71
N ALA A 312 -12.70 -12.60 5.23
CA ALA A 312 -13.12 -12.35 6.60
C ALA A 312 -14.61 -12.73 6.75
N ARG A 313 -14.97 -13.50 7.79
CA ARG A 313 -16.35 -13.88 8.09
C ARG A 313 -16.71 -13.46 9.49
N GLY A 314 -17.78 -12.66 9.61
CA GLY A 314 -18.26 -12.14 10.88
C GLY A 314 -17.31 -11.12 11.51
N VAL A 315 -17.63 -10.72 12.74
CA VAL A 315 -16.88 -9.74 13.53
C VAL A 315 -16.45 -10.30 14.89
N ASN A 316 -16.64 -11.61 15.09
CA ASN A 316 -16.44 -12.29 16.38
C ASN A 316 -15.01 -12.13 16.91
N ALA A 317 -13.99 -12.13 16.03
CA ALA A 317 -12.60 -11.87 16.40
C ALA A 317 -12.37 -10.51 17.11
N VAL A 318 -13.32 -9.57 16.95
CA VAL A 318 -13.35 -8.28 17.64
C VAL A 318 -14.27 -8.35 18.86
N TYR A 319 -15.53 -8.74 18.68
CA TYR A 319 -16.59 -8.57 19.68
C TYR A 319 -16.62 -9.67 20.75
N GLU A 320 -16.05 -10.85 20.50
CA GLU A 320 -15.99 -11.94 21.50
C GLU A 320 -14.81 -11.81 22.46
N LYS A 321 -13.93 -10.82 22.26
CA LYS A 321 -12.85 -10.54 23.22
C LYS A 321 -13.45 -10.03 24.53
N GLU A 322 -12.98 -10.55 25.65
CA GLU A 322 -13.43 -10.14 27.00
C GLU A 322 -13.28 -8.62 27.22
N LEU A 323 -12.20 -8.02 26.71
CA LEU A 323 -11.99 -6.57 26.73
C LEU A 323 -13.12 -5.83 25.99
N ALA A 324 -13.52 -6.29 24.79
CA ALA A 324 -14.62 -5.66 24.05
C ALA A 324 -15.95 -5.78 24.79
N GLN A 325 -16.25 -6.96 25.32
CA GLN A 325 -17.46 -7.18 26.11
C GLN A 325 -17.50 -6.26 27.34
N SER A 326 -16.37 -6.11 28.02
CA SER A 326 -16.24 -5.22 29.19
C SER A 326 -16.44 -3.76 28.82
N VAL A 327 -15.82 -3.28 27.74
CA VAL A 327 -16.01 -1.91 27.23
C VAL A 327 -17.48 -1.66 26.87
N MET A 328 -18.11 -2.58 26.12
CA MET A 328 -19.52 -2.45 25.72
C MET A 328 -20.47 -2.51 26.92
N GLU A 329 -20.17 -3.31 27.94
CA GLU A 329 -20.97 -3.38 29.15
C GLU A 329 -20.87 -2.09 29.97
N ILE A 330 -19.68 -1.50 30.07
CA ILE A 330 -19.46 -0.20 30.72
C ILE A 330 -20.22 0.89 29.97
N GLU A 331 -20.08 0.98 28.65
CA GLU A 331 -20.81 1.96 27.81
C GLU A 331 -22.33 1.81 27.96
N LYS A 332 -22.84 0.57 28.08
CA LYS A 332 -24.27 0.34 28.31
C LYS A 332 -24.74 0.86 29.68
N LYS A 333 -23.89 0.80 30.71
CA LYS A 333 -24.21 1.25 32.07
C LYS A 333 -24.00 2.76 32.25
N ASP A 334 -23.02 3.33 31.57
CA ASP A 334 -22.64 4.74 31.64
C ASP A 334 -22.34 5.27 30.22
N PRO A 335 -23.40 5.60 29.45
CA PRO A 335 -23.27 5.90 28.03
C PRO A 335 -22.69 7.29 27.74
N ASN A 336 -22.15 7.45 26.54
CA ASN A 336 -21.62 8.69 25.97
C ASN A 336 -20.49 9.33 26.79
N GLN A 337 -19.75 8.51 27.55
CA GLN A 337 -18.56 8.99 28.27
C GLN A 337 -17.35 9.02 27.32
N VAL A 338 -16.38 9.89 27.61
CA VAL A 338 -15.15 9.98 26.79
C VAL A 338 -14.16 8.90 27.24
N TRP A 339 -13.73 8.08 26.30
CA TRP A 339 -12.70 7.06 26.48
C TRP A 339 -11.37 7.49 25.87
N ALA A 340 -10.26 7.07 26.46
CA ALA A 340 -8.96 7.09 25.81
C ALA A 340 -8.27 5.73 25.96
N GLY A 341 -7.42 5.37 25.02
CA GLY A 341 -6.70 4.11 25.14
C GLY A 341 -5.34 4.11 24.49
N GLU A 342 -4.43 3.38 25.11
CA GLU A 342 -3.05 3.23 24.65
C GLU A 342 -2.93 2.27 23.47
N ARG A 343 -1.78 2.31 22.78
CA ARG A 343 -1.45 1.41 21.67
C ARG A 343 -2.55 1.45 20.57
N MET A 344 -3.01 0.28 20.12
CA MET A 344 -3.99 0.15 19.04
C MET A 344 -5.43 0.51 19.44
N MET A 345 -5.66 0.99 20.67
CA MET A 345 -6.99 1.36 21.14
C MET A 345 -7.59 2.57 20.41
N HIS A 346 -6.75 3.41 19.80
CA HIS A 346 -7.21 4.49 18.92
C HIS A 346 -8.11 3.97 17.78
N ALA A 347 -7.90 2.74 17.28
CA ALA A 347 -8.77 2.13 16.28
C ALA A 347 -9.79 1.16 16.89
N TYR A 348 -9.43 0.49 17.98
CA TYR A 348 -10.26 -0.54 18.59
C TYR A 348 -11.48 0.02 19.34
N LEU A 349 -11.30 1.09 20.13
CA LEU A 349 -12.40 1.69 20.90
C LEU A 349 -13.50 2.30 20.00
N PRO A 350 -13.18 3.11 18.96
CA PRO A 350 -14.22 3.61 18.05
C PRO A 350 -15.00 2.50 17.35
N MET A 351 -14.34 1.38 17.03
CA MET A 351 -14.99 0.22 16.42
C MET A 351 -16.03 -0.44 17.35
N LEU A 352 -15.88 -0.31 18.67
CA LEU A 352 -16.86 -0.76 19.66
C LEU A 352 -18.00 0.24 19.89
N GLY A 353 -17.97 1.39 19.20
CA GLY A 353 -19.02 2.41 19.24
C GLY A 353 -18.96 3.33 20.46
N VAL A 354 -17.84 3.35 21.20
CA VAL A 354 -17.66 4.29 22.32
C VAL A 354 -17.13 5.64 21.84
N HIS A 355 -17.45 6.71 22.55
CA HIS A 355 -16.94 8.04 22.25
C HIS A 355 -15.49 8.16 22.73
N THR A 356 -14.56 8.52 21.83
CA THR A 356 -13.12 8.49 22.14
C THR A 356 -12.44 9.85 21.99
N PHE A 357 -11.45 10.08 22.84
CA PHE A 357 -10.51 11.18 22.72
C PHE A 357 -9.52 10.93 21.57
N ASN A 358 -8.94 9.72 21.50
CA ASN A 358 -7.98 9.36 20.47
C ASN A 358 -8.58 8.45 19.40
N GLY A 359 -8.03 8.54 18.20
CA GLY A 359 -8.58 7.94 17.00
C GLY A 359 -7.70 8.11 15.77
N THR A 360 -8.21 7.72 14.61
CA THR A 360 -7.62 8.08 13.32
C THR A 360 -8.31 9.34 12.81
N ALA A 361 -7.59 10.47 12.83
CA ALA A 361 -8.08 11.73 12.31
C ALA A 361 -7.78 11.84 10.82
N PHE A 362 -8.81 11.64 9.97
CA PHE A 362 -8.66 11.85 8.52
C PHE A 362 -8.44 13.33 8.18
N THR A 363 -9.21 14.20 8.83
CA THR A 363 -9.04 15.65 8.83
C THR A 363 -8.75 16.08 10.26
N PRO A 364 -7.64 16.80 10.53
CA PRO A 364 -7.30 17.20 11.88
C PRO A 364 -8.30 18.23 12.41
N ASN A 365 -8.75 18.06 13.66
CA ASN A 365 -9.48 19.08 14.39
C ASN A 365 -8.48 19.89 15.21
N LEU A 366 -8.06 21.06 14.71
CA LEU A 366 -7.06 21.87 15.40
C LEU A 366 -7.61 22.46 16.71
N ASP A 367 -8.90 22.79 16.74
CA ASP A 367 -9.54 23.39 17.91
C ASP A 367 -9.58 22.44 19.11
N SER A 368 -9.65 21.12 18.87
CA SER A 368 -9.61 20.14 19.96
C SER A 368 -8.29 20.12 20.70
N TRP A 369 -7.20 20.67 20.16
CA TRP A 369 -5.88 20.66 20.80
C TRP A 369 -5.60 21.89 21.68
N LYS A 370 -6.43 22.95 21.59
CA LYS A 370 -6.25 24.19 22.37
C LYS A 370 -6.14 23.99 23.90
N PRO A 371 -6.86 23.05 24.54
CA PRO A 371 -6.70 22.81 25.98
C PRO A 371 -5.30 22.31 26.40
N LEU A 372 -4.56 21.68 25.48
CA LEU A 372 -3.18 21.20 25.72
C LEU A 372 -2.12 22.09 25.09
N ASP A 373 -2.42 22.71 23.95
CA ASP A 373 -1.51 23.58 23.21
C ASP A 373 -2.15 24.93 22.89
N PRO A 374 -2.40 25.78 23.90
CA PRO A 374 -3.11 27.05 23.73
C PRO A 374 -2.36 28.05 22.84
N THR A 375 -1.03 27.91 22.71
CA THR A 375 -0.20 28.76 21.86
C THR A 375 0.03 28.21 20.45
N GLY A 376 -0.44 26.99 20.16
CA GLY A 376 -0.20 26.34 18.86
C GLY A 376 1.26 25.94 18.61
N LYS A 377 2.05 25.71 19.68
CA LYS A 377 3.49 25.42 19.55
C LYS A 377 3.76 24.07 18.89
N HIS A 378 2.82 23.13 18.98
CA HIS A 378 2.93 21.77 18.48
C HIS A 378 2.00 21.51 17.28
N GLU A 379 1.48 22.56 16.64
CA GLU A 379 0.61 22.44 15.47
C GLU A 379 1.28 21.66 14.35
N ASP A 380 2.61 21.77 14.23
CA ASP A 380 3.38 21.00 13.26
C ASP A 380 3.25 19.49 13.46
N ILE A 381 2.92 19.03 14.68
CA ILE A 381 2.69 17.62 15.01
C ILE A 381 1.25 17.20 14.70
N TYR A 382 0.23 17.93 15.18
CA TYR A 382 -1.17 17.49 15.06
C TYR A 382 -1.91 17.99 13.82
N ASN A 383 -1.37 18.94 13.04
CA ASN A 383 -1.94 19.39 11.77
C ASN A 383 -1.63 18.42 10.61
N ARG A 384 -2.20 17.21 10.71
CA ARG A 384 -2.03 16.13 9.73
C ARG A 384 -3.15 15.10 9.79
N TYR A 385 -3.26 14.29 8.75
CA TYR A 385 -3.84 12.96 8.88
C TYR A 385 -3.01 12.19 9.92
N SER A 386 -3.64 11.67 10.98
CA SER A 386 -2.91 10.97 12.04
C SER A 386 -3.66 9.79 12.66
N HIS A 387 -2.89 8.74 12.95
CA HIS A 387 -3.14 7.83 14.05
C HIS A 387 -2.72 8.50 15.36
N ILE A 388 -3.69 8.83 16.21
CA ILE A 388 -3.45 9.53 17.48
C ILE A 388 -3.31 8.49 18.58
N TYR A 389 -2.09 8.29 19.05
CA TYR A 389 -1.79 7.44 20.19
C TYR A 389 -1.89 8.22 21.50
N VAL A 390 -2.25 7.53 22.57
CA VAL A 390 -2.25 8.09 23.93
C VAL A 390 -1.33 7.25 24.79
N GLU A 391 -0.63 7.90 25.71
CA GLU A 391 0.11 7.28 26.81
C GLU A 391 -0.26 8.02 28.09
N ILE A 392 -0.51 7.28 29.18
CA ILE A 392 -0.89 7.85 30.47
C ILE A 392 0.34 7.92 31.38
N GLY A 393 0.69 9.11 31.86
CA GLY A 393 1.85 9.25 32.76
C GLY A 393 2.48 10.65 32.77
N ASN A 394 3.83 10.69 32.83
CA ASN A 394 4.58 11.94 32.86
C ASN A 394 4.44 12.71 31.53
N ASN A 395 4.25 14.02 31.61
CA ASN A 395 4.01 14.92 30.47
C ASN A 395 5.30 15.39 29.77
N GLU A 396 6.44 14.75 30.05
CA GLU A 396 7.67 15.01 29.30
C GLU A 396 7.44 14.72 27.81
N GLN A 397 7.66 15.73 26.97
CA GLN A 397 7.35 15.68 25.55
C GLN A 397 5.88 15.30 25.28
N GLN A 398 4.97 16.19 25.72
CA GLN A 398 3.52 16.03 25.65
C GLN A 398 3.00 15.64 24.26
N PHE A 399 3.59 16.19 23.19
CA PHE A 399 3.34 15.79 21.81
C PHE A 399 4.62 15.25 21.19
N GLU A 400 4.55 14.05 20.60
CA GLU A 400 5.67 13.45 19.88
C GLU A 400 5.20 12.85 18.56
N LEU A 401 5.83 13.29 17.46
CA LEU A 401 5.62 12.71 16.15
C LEU A 401 6.34 11.36 16.06
N LEU A 402 5.59 10.29 15.83
CA LEU A 402 6.13 8.93 15.70
C LEU A 402 6.47 8.61 14.24
N ASN A 403 5.54 8.92 13.34
CA ASN A 403 5.66 8.75 11.89
C ASN A 403 5.00 9.92 11.18
N ALA A 404 5.13 9.99 9.85
CA ALA A 404 4.50 11.06 9.08
C ALA A 404 2.97 11.12 9.26
N ASP A 405 2.33 9.98 9.56
CA ASP A 405 0.89 9.79 9.77
C ASP A 405 0.54 9.34 11.20
N ALA A 406 1.42 9.53 12.19
CA ALA A 406 1.17 9.10 13.56
C ALA A 406 1.88 9.98 14.58
N PHE A 407 1.20 10.29 15.67
CA PHE A 407 1.81 10.94 16.84
C PHE A 407 1.23 10.37 18.12
N VAL A 408 1.96 10.51 19.21
CA VAL A 408 1.50 10.20 20.56
C VAL A 408 1.30 11.50 21.34
N VAL A 409 0.21 11.55 22.09
CA VAL A 409 -0.04 12.58 23.09
C VAL A 409 0.02 11.94 24.49
N ARG A 410 0.88 12.48 25.34
CA ARG A 410 1.06 12.02 26.72
C ARG A 410 0.16 12.83 27.63
N LEU A 411 -0.71 12.14 28.36
CA LEU A 411 -1.74 12.76 29.20
C LEU A 411 -1.44 12.48 30.67
N GLY A 412 -1.25 13.55 31.42
CA GLY A 412 -1.26 13.52 32.88
C GLY A 412 -2.70 13.53 33.39
N LEU A 413 -2.90 13.23 34.67
CA LEU A 413 -4.26 13.13 35.24
C LEU A 413 -5.07 14.42 35.11
N GLU A 414 -4.46 15.59 35.27
CA GLU A 414 -5.13 16.88 35.09
C GLU A 414 -5.53 17.13 33.63
N ASP A 415 -4.79 16.59 32.66
CA ASP A 415 -5.15 16.70 31.24
C ASP A 415 -6.39 15.88 30.90
N LEU A 416 -6.59 14.74 31.58
CA LEU A 416 -7.81 13.93 31.43
C LEU A 416 -9.07 14.75 31.75
N LYS A 417 -8.98 15.58 32.79
CA LYS A 417 -10.09 16.44 33.23
C LYS A 417 -10.44 17.50 32.19
N LYS A 418 -9.46 18.05 31.46
CA LYS A 418 -9.69 19.04 30.39
C LYS A 418 -10.58 18.52 29.25
N TYR A 419 -10.55 17.20 29.04
CA TYR A 419 -11.33 16.52 28.00
C TYR A 419 -12.47 15.67 28.55
N ASN A 420 -12.72 15.70 29.86
CA ASN A 420 -13.69 14.84 30.55
C ASN A 420 -13.48 13.34 30.23
N ILE A 421 -12.23 12.89 30.13
CA ILE A 421 -11.87 11.48 29.89
C ILE A 421 -12.15 10.66 31.14
N LYS A 422 -13.24 9.88 31.10
CA LYS A 422 -13.70 9.09 32.24
C LYS A 422 -13.17 7.66 32.26
N TYR A 423 -12.90 7.10 31.09
CA TYR A 423 -12.46 5.70 30.97
C TYR A 423 -11.15 5.58 30.21
N LEU A 424 -10.25 4.75 30.72
CA LEU A 424 -8.94 4.50 30.15
C LEU A 424 -8.74 3.02 29.87
N VAL A 425 -8.15 2.69 28.71
CA VAL A 425 -7.58 1.37 28.46
C VAL A 425 -6.06 1.48 28.41
N THR A 426 -5.38 0.87 29.38
CA THR A 426 -3.91 0.92 29.50
C THR A 426 -3.30 -0.48 29.48
N TYR A 427 -1.98 -0.55 29.27
CA TYR A 427 -1.25 -1.83 29.27
C TYR A 427 -0.21 -1.96 30.39
N GLU A 428 -0.24 -1.02 31.32
CA GLU A 428 0.50 -1.06 32.58
C GLU A 428 -0.44 -0.66 33.72
N ASN A 429 -0.07 -1.04 34.94
CA ASN A 429 -0.77 -0.56 36.13
C ASN A 429 -0.46 0.93 36.33
N ILE A 430 -1.52 1.73 36.41
CA ILE A 430 -1.44 3.20 36.54
C ILE A 430 -1.86 3.71 37.92
N ASP A 431 -2.10 2.83 38.90
CA ASP A 431 -2.55 3.23 40.26
C ASP A 431 -1.57 4.21 40.92
N LYS A 432 -0.28 4.07 40.62
CA LYS A 432 0.80 4.96 41.09
C LYS A 432 0.61 6.44 40.72
N PHE A 433 -0.19 6.75 39.71
CA PHE A 433 -0.43 8.11 39.27
C PHE A 433 -1.58 8.79 40.02
N ALA A 434 -2.44 8.04 40.73
CA ALA A 434 -3.58 8.60 41.46
C ALA A 434 -3.15 9.70 42.44
N THR A 435 -3.93 10.78 42.50
CA THR A 435 -3.72 11.92 43.41
C THR A 435 -4.88 12.00 44.41
N GLU A 436 -4.77 12.86 45.43
CA GLU A 436 -5.88 13.08 46.37
C GLU A 436 -7.16 13.54 45.64
N THR A 437 -7.01 14.32 44.56
CA THR A 437 -8.12 14.90 43.80
C THR A 437 -8.58 14.05 42.62
N ILE A 438 -7.71 13.21 42.05
CA ILE A 438 -8.05 12.38 40.89
C ILE A 438 -7.72 10.93 41.22
N GLN A 439 -8.76 10.14 41.48
CA GLN A 439 -8.66 8.73 41.81
C GLN A 439 -8.82 7.87 40.56
N LEU A 440 -8.12 6.73 40.54
CA LEU A 440 -8.20 5.73 39.48
C LEU A 440 -8.80 4.46 40.05
N LYS A 441 -9.96 4.05 39.51
CA LYS A 441 -10.62 2.82 39.91
C LYS A 441 -10.50 1.79 38.79
N GLN A 442 -9.73 0.74 39.02
CA GLN A 442 -9.66 -0.38 38.09
C GLN A 442 -11.02 -1.08 37.98
N LEU A 443 -11.51 -1.27 36.76
CA LEU A 443 -12.76 -1.96 36.43
C LEU A 443 -12.51 -3.34 35.80
N TYR A 444 -11.36 -3.53 35.17
CA TYR A 444 -11.00 -4.76 34.45
C TYR A 444 -9.48 -4.92 34.38
N GLY A 445 -9.01 -6.17 34.24
CA GLY A 445 -7.63 -6.51 33.91
C GLY A 445 -6.73 -6.89 35.10
N PRO A 446 -5.45 -7.21 34.84
CA PRO A 446 -4.90 -7.40 33.51
C PRO A 446 -5.54 -8.60 32.81
N ASP A 447 -5.84 -8.47 31.53
CA ASP A 447 -6.23 -9.62 30.70
C ASP A 447 -4.99 -10.36 30.18
N THR A 448 -5.21 -11.41 29.38
CA THR A 448 -4.13 -12.22 28.79
C THR A 448 -3.20 -11.44 27.86
N ASN A 449 -3.62 -10.26 27.37
CA ASN A 449 -2.81 -9.34 26.56
C ASN A 449 -2.24 -8.17 27.38
N GLY A 450 -2.44 -8.18 28.71
CA GLY A 450 -1.99 -7.16 29.64
C GLY A 450 -2.85 -5.90 29.67
N ALA A 451 -4.06 -5.91 29.12
CA ALA A 451 -4.94 -4.74 29.10
C ALA A 451 -5.70 -4.56 30.42
N TYR A 452 -5.83 -3.31 30.86
CA TYR A 452 -6.61 -2.87 32.00
C TYR A 452 -7.69 -1.88 31.55
N ILE A 453 -8.82 -1.82 32.26
CA ILE A 453 -9.76 -0.69 32.15
C ILE A 453 -9.77 0.04 33.48
N TYR A 454 -9.59 1.37 33.45
CA TYR A 454 -9.72 2.25 34.61
C TYR A 454 -10.86 3.25 34.41
N GLN A 455 -11.55 3.55 35.50
CA GLN A 455 -12.43 4.70 35.64
C GLN A 455 -11.68 5.82 36.36
N VAL A 456 -11.70 7.01 35.79
CA VAL A 456 -11.17 8.24 36.37
C VAL A 456 -12.28 8.92 37.19
N ILE A 457 -11.96 9.31 38.42
CA ILE A 457 -12.88 9.97 39.36
C ILE A 457 -12.23 11.31 39.75
N TYR A 458 -12.89 12.42 39.40
CA TYR A 458 -12.38 13.80 39.55
C TYR A 458 -12.83 14.53 40.82
#